data_AF-A0A926U1I2-F1
#
_entry.id   AF-A0A926U1I2-F1
#
_cell.length_a   1.000
_cell.length_b   1.000
_cell.length_c   1.000
_cell.angle_alpha   90.00
_cell.angle_beta   90.00
_cell.angle_gamma   90.00
#
_symmetry.space_group_name_H-M   'P 1'
#
loop_
_entity.id
_entity.type
_entity.pdbx_description
1 polymer ?
#
loop_
_entity_poly.entity_id
_entity_poly.type
_entity_poly.pdbx_seq_one_letter_code
_entity_poly.pdbx_strand_id
1 'polypeptide(L)'
;MQLFRAFMAGAIATVSTVAPLTTVNAVAIPPSGELIAQSQIRNFCRPEESMFVAAETRDYWVNICGGDLPNTYVGVNKRNGNAIRVPLRDYDRDSFEAVNGDTIYILARNTTRGSVLTVTQMPGYREILRQAVIRWN
;
A
#
# COMPACT_ATOMS: atom_id res chain seq x y z
N MET A 1 -58.68 -27.10 -21.34
CA MET A 1 -59.74 -27.36 -20.33
C MET A 1 -59.13 -27.00 -18.98
N GLN A 2 -59.46 -25.84 -18.39
CA GLN A 2 -60.59 -25.62 -17.45
C GLN A 2 -60.60 -26.71 -16.36
N LEU A 3 -60.65 -26.44 -15.06
CA LEU A 3 -61.41 -25.47 -14.24
C LEU A 3 -60.58 -25.16 -12.96
N PHE A 4 -60.48 -23.95 -12.38
CA PHE A 4 -61.47 -23.09 -11.68
C PHE A 4 -62.26 -23.72 -10.50
N ARG A 5 -61.93 -23.29 -9.27
CA ARG A 5 -62.80 -22.83 -8.14
C ARG A 5 -62.02 -22.97 -6.80
N ALA A 6 -61.76 -21.92 -6.02
CA ALA A 6 -62.68 -21.10 -5.18
C ALA A 6 -63.47 -21.99 -4.19
N PHE A 7 -63.64 -21.73 -2.89
CA PHE A 7 -63.60 -20.51 -2.07
C PHE A 7 -63.73 -20.89 -0.57
N MET A 8 -63.22 -20.04 0.32
CA MET A 8 -63.68 -19.65 1.68
C MET A 8 -64.00 -20.62 2.84
N ALA A 9 -63.45 -20.26 4.01
CA ALA A 9 -64.06 -20.01 5.34
C ALA A 9 -63.04 -20.38 6.43
N GLY A 10 -62.81 -19.71 7.56
CA GLY A 10 -63.44 -18.62 8.29
C GLY A 10 -62.58 -18.36 9.56
N ALA A 11 -62.89 -17.28 10.29
CA ALA A 11 -62.16 -16.71 11.43
C ALA A 11 -61.86 -17.68 12.61
N ILE A 12 -60.95 -17.39 13.56
CA ILE A 12 -61.21 -16.60 14.78
C ILE A 12 -59.88 -16.20 15.44
N ALA A 13 -59.85 -15.01 16.04
CA ALA A 13 -58.75 -14.40 16.77
C ALA A 13 -58.55 -14.94 18.20
N THR A 14 -57.31 -14.96 18.69
CA THR A 14 -56.99 -14.57 20.07
C THR A 14 -55.67 -13.79 20.09
N VAL A 15 -55.76 -12.55 20.58
CA VAL A 15 -54.64 -11.66 20.83
C VAL A 15 -54.01 -12.06 22.15
N SER A 16 -52.71 -12.35 22.15
CA SER A 16 -51.89 -12.39 23.36
C SER A 16 -50.79 -11.35 23.22
N THR A 17 -51.02 -10.19 23.83
CA THR A 17 -50.01 -9.14 24.04
C THR A 17 -49.04 -9.60 25.11
N VAL A 18 -47.90 -10.14 24.70
CA VAL A 18 -46.69 -10.22 25.54
C VAL A 18 -45.82 -9.02 25.22
N ALA A 19 -45.56 -8.20 26.24
CA ALA A 19 -44.68 -7.04 26.14
C ALA A 19 -43.25 -7.49 25.78
N PRO A 20 -42.57 -6.82 24.83
CA PRO A 20 -41.17 -7.08 24.58
C PRO A 20 -40.34 -6.59 25.78
N LEU A 21 -39.54 -7.50 26.34
CA LEU A 21 -38.45 -7.16 27.25
C LEU A 21 -37.54 -6.17 26.51
N THR A 22 -37.40 -4.96 27.04
CA THR A 22 -36.39 -4.01 26.61
C THR A 22 -35.02 -4.58 26.98
N THR A 23 -34.41 -5.30 26.04
CA THR A 23 -32.98 -5.59 26.09
C THR A 23 -32.24 -4.26 26.05
N VAL A 24 -31.70 -3.86 27.20
CA VAL A 24 -30.74 -2.77 27.28
C VAL A 24 -29.54 -3.24 26.45
N ASN A 25 -29.36 -2.65 25.27
CA ASN A 25 -28.11 -2.81 24.54
C ASN A 25 -27.01 -2.25 25.44
N ALA A 26 -26.27 -3.14 26.08
CA ALA A 26 -24.97 -2.80 26.61
C ALA A 26 -24.12 -2.39 25.40
N VAL A 27 -23.97 -1.09 25.19
CA VAL A 27 -22.95 -0.55 24.30
C VAL A 27 -21.63 -0.95 24.95
N ALA A 28 -21.04 -2.04 24.45
CA ALA A 28 -19.66 -2.35 24.73
C ALA A 28 -18.84 -1.16 24.22
N ILE A 29 -18.39 -0.32 25.15
CA ILE A 29 -17.38 0.69 24.88
C ILE A 29 -16.11 -0.11 24.57
N PRO A 30 -15.60 -0.11 23.32
CA PRO A 30 -14.35 -0.77 23.05
C PRO A 30 -13.28 -0.10 23.92
N PRO A 31 -12.46 -0.87 24.66
CA PRO A 31 -11.37 -0.29 25.41
C PRO A 31 -10.40 0.39 24.45
N SER A 32 -10.19 1.68 24.68
CA SER A 32 -8.90 2.36 24.57
C SER A 32 -8.01 1.97 23.39
N GLY A 33 -8.22 2.64 22.26
CA GLY A 33 -7.12 3.14 21.43
C GLY A 33 -6.02 2.16 21.02
N GLU A 34 -6.35 1.15 20.22
CA GLU A 34 -5.40 0.69 19.21
C GLU A 34 -5.55 1.61 18.00
N LEU A 35 -4.72 2.65 17.93
CA LEU A 35 -4.38 3.26 16.65
C LEU A 35 -3.72 2.16 15.83
N ILE A 36 -4.51 1.46 15.00
CA ILE A 36 -3.97 0.67 13.91
C ILE A 36 -3.19 1.67 13.08
N ALA A 37 -1.86 1.64 13.21
CA ALA A 37 -0.96 2.42 12.40
C ALA A 37 -1.13 1.92 10.97
N GLN A 38 -2.12 2.45 10.26
CA GLN A 38 -2.25 2.27 8.83
C GLN A 38 -0.98 2.83 8.24
N SER A 39 -0.11 1.93 7.77
CA SER A 39 1.12 2.28 7.08
C SER A 39 0.75 3.15 5.90
N GLN A 40 0.83 4.47 6.05
CA GLN A 40 0.55 5.38 4.96
C GLN A 40 1.66 5.24 3.93
N ILE A 41 1.31 4.65 2.79
CA ILE A 41 2.20 4.55 1.64
C ILE A 41 2.51 5.98 1.21
N ARG A 42 3.78 6.37 1.31
CA ARG A 42 4.20 7.69 0.85
C ARG A 42 4.35 7.66 -0.66
N ASN A 43 3.59 8.53 -1.33
CA ASN A 43 3.65 8.72 -2.77
C ASN A 43 4.36 10.04 -3.05
N PHE A 44 5.57 9.94 -3.61
CA PHE A 44 6.38 11.07 -4.08
C PHE A 44 6.38 11.22 -5.60
N CYS A 45 5.49 10.51 -6.31
CA CYS A 45 5.26 10.71 -7.73
C CYS A 45 4.51 12.02 -7.97
N ARG A 46 4.66 12.58 -9.18
CA ARG A 46 3.93 13.79 -9.54
C ARG A 46 2.43 13.48 -9.74
N PRO A 47 1.54 14.48 -9.66
CA PRO A 47 0.09 14.26 -9.81
C PRO A 47 -0.31 13.58 -11.13
N GLU A 48 0.44 13.80 -12.20
CA GLU A 48 0.23 13.21 -13.52
C GLU A 48 0.81 11.78 -13.67
N GLU A 49 1.46 11.25 -12.64
CA GLU A 49 2.15 9.96 -12.68
C GLU A 49 1.46 8.90 -11.83
N SER A 50 1.56 7.66 -12.30
CA SER A 50 1.24 6.47 -11.52
C SER A 50 2.45 6.01 -10.72
N MET A 51 2.19 5.53 -9.50
CA MET A 51 3.19 4.90 -8.65
C MET A 51 3.22 3.40 -8.94
N PHE A 52 4.35 2.91 -9.44
CA PHE A 52 4.57 1.49 -9.74
C PHE A 52 5.02 0.70 -8.51
N VAL A 53 5.85 1.33 -7.70
CA VAL A 53 6.49 0.72 -6.54
C VAL A 53 6.63 1.75 -5.45
N ALA A 54 6.35 1.35 -4.21
CA ALA A 54 6.84 2.03 -3.02
C ALA A 54 7.73 1.10 -2.21
N ALA A 55 8.89 1.59 -1.82
CA ALA A 55 9.84 0.89 -0.97
C ALA A 55 10.26 1.78 0.18
N GLU A 56 10.44 1.16 1.34
CA GLU A 56 10.92 1.84 2.53
C GLU A 56 12.17 1.14 3.06
N THR A 57 13.22 1.90 3.30
CA THR A 57 14.41 1.44 4.04
C THR A 57 14.45 2.09 5.42
N ARG A 58 15.53 1.92 6.18
CA ARG A 58 15.72 2.66 7.43
C ARG A 58 15.68 4.18 7.19
N ASP A 59 16.44 4.67 6.21
CA ASP A 59 16.70 6.10 6.05
C ASP A 59 16.04 6.73 4.80
N TYR A 60 15.42 5.93 3.94
CA TYR A 60 14.84 6.40 2.68
C TYR A 60 13.43 5.88 2.45
N TRP A 61 12.60 6.72 1.82
CA TRP A 61 11.48 6.27 1.01
C TRP A 61 11.90 6.29 -0.45
N VAL A 62 11.49 5.28 -1.20
CA VAL A 62 11.76 5.20 -2.63
C VAL A 62 10.45 4.91 -3.36
N ASN A 63 10.14 5.70 -4.37
CA ASN A 63 9.06 5.41 -5.30
C ASN A 63 9.61 5.23 -6.71
N ILE A 64 9.02 4.28 -7.43
CA ILE A 64 9.17 4.20 -8.88
C ILE A 64 7.89 4.77 -9.49
N CYS A 65 8.06 5.82 -10.28
CA CYS A 65 6.99 6.60 -10.89
C CYS A 65 6.99 6.42 -12.41
N GLY A 66 5.83 6.60 -13.04
CA GLY A 66 5.70 6.54 -14.49
C GLY A 66 4.26 6.73 -14.96
N GLY A 67 3.92 6.12 -16.09
CA GLY A 67 2.56 6.11 -16.64
C GLY A 67 2.11 4.68 -16.90
N ASP A 68 2.21 4.24 -18.16
CA ASP A 68 1.97 2.85 -18.54
C ASP A 68 3.15 1.93 -18.17
N LEU A 69 4.36 2.50 -18.08
CA LEU A 69 5.59 1.80 -17.73
C LEU A 69 6.38 2.56 -16.64
N PRO A 70 7.21 1.85 -15.84
CA PRO A 70 8.17 2.46 -14.92
C PRO A 70 9.10 3.40 -15.69
N ASN A 71 9.34 4.60 -15.16
CA ASN A 71 10.17 5.59 -15.86
C ASN A 71 11.13 6.35 -14.97
N THR A 72 10.71 6.71 -13.76
CA THR A 72 11.45 7.63 -12.89
C THR A 72 11.65 7.02 -11.51
N TYR A 73 12.89 7.10 -11.02
CA TYR A 73 13.24 6.81 -9.64
C TYR A 73 13.13 8.08 -8.79
N VAL A 74 12.41 7.98 -7.67
CA VAL A 74 12.31 9.05 -6.67
C VAL A 74 12.80 8.51 -5.33
N GLY A 75 13.86 9.11 -4.77
CA GLY A 75 14.39 8.75 -3.46
C GLY A 75 14.30 9.94 -2.52
N VAL A 76 13.73 9.76 -1.33
CA VAL A 76 13.56 10.80 -0.33
C VAL A 76 14.22 10.38 0.98
N ASN A 77 15.17 11.19 1.45
CA ASN A 77 15.82 10.98 2.73
C ASN A 77 14.86 11.35 3.88
N LYS A 78 14.65 10.42 4.81
CA LYS A 78 13.69 10.60 5.91
C LYS A 78 14.12 11.62 6.95
N ARG A 79 15.44 11.86 7.09
CA ARG A 79 16.00 12.73 8.12
C ARG A 79 15.89 14.20 7.76
N ASN A 80 16.18 14.56 6.51
CA ASN A 80 16.22 15.96 6.07
C ASN A 80 15.19 16.28 4.96
N GLY A 81 14.47 15.29 4.45
CA GLY A 81 13.49 15.49 3.37
C GLY A 81 14.12 15.71 1.99
N ASN A 82 15.45 15.67 1.87
CA ASN A 82 16.11 15.84 0.57
C ASN A 82 15.67 14.74 -0.37
N ALA A 83 15.24 15.14 -1.56
CA ALA A 83 14.75 14.24 -2.58
C ALA A 83 15.64 14.29 -3.81
N ILE A 84 15.80 13.13 -4.45
CA ILE A 84 16.31 13.03 -5.81
C ILE A 84 15.20 12.48 -6.71
N ARG A 85 15.21 12.92 -7.95
CA ARG A 85 14.30 12.46 -8.99
C ARG A 85 15.10 12.31 -10.26
N VAL A 86 15.23 11.08 -10.74
CA VAL A 86 16.13 10.73 -11.84
C VAL A 86 15.46 9.69 -12.74
N PRO A 87 15.60 9.80 -14.07
CA PRO A 87 15.12 8.76 -14.97
C PRO A 87 15.76 7.41 -14.64
N LEU A 88 14.97 6.34 -14.80
CA LEU A 88 15.51 4.99 -14.80
C LEU A 88 16.42 4.83 -16.02
N ARG A 89 17.57 4.21 -15.80
CA ARG A 89 18.46 3.72 -16.86
C ARG A 89 17.99 2.36 -17.36
N ASP A 90 17.60 1.49 -16.42
CA ASP A 90 17.14 0.13 -16.71
C ASP A 90 16.19 -0.35 -15.62
N TYR A 91 15.36 -1.33 -15.95
CA TYR A 91 14.52 -2.03 -14.99
C TYR A 91 14.11 -3.41 -15.49
N ASP A 92 13.88 -4.30 -14.54
CA ASP A 92 13.25 -5.59 -14.78
C ASP A 92 12.14 -5.84 -13.73
N ARG A 93 11.73 -7.09 -13.57
CA ARG A 93 10.69 -7.48 -12.60
C ARG A 93 11.11 -7.21 -11.15
N ASP A 94 12.37 -7.43 -10.84
CA ASP A 94 12.93 -7.46 -9.49
C ASP A 94 13.92 -6.31 -9.26
N SER A 95 14.36 -5.58 -10.28
CA SER A 95 15.34 -4.50 -10.15
C SER A 95 14.94 -3.21 -10.86
N PHE A 96 15.31 -2.08 -10.26
CA PHE A 96 15.19 -0.75 -10.84
C PHE A 96 16.51 -0.01 -10.68
N GLU A 97 17.02 0.53 -11.77
CA GLU A 97 18.30 1.20 -11.79
C GLU A 97 18.18 2.62 -12.32
N ALA A 98 18.79 3.57 -11.62
CA ALA A 98 18.90 4.95 -12.06
C ALA A 98 20.33 5.47 -11.93
N VAL A 99 20.68 6.46 -12.75
CA VAL A 99 22.01 7.06 -12.75
C VAL A 99 21.90 8.58 -12.68
N ASN A 100 22.69 9.19 -11.80
CA ASN A 100 22.83 10.63 -11.66
C ASN A 100 24.31 11.02 -11.68
N GLY A 101 24.81 11.43 -12.85
CA GLY A 101 26.24 11.63 -13.07
C GLY A 101 27.02 10.36 -12.72
N ASP A 102 27.91 10.47 -11.74
CA ASP A 102 28.75 9.37 -11.28
C ASP A 102 28.09 8.47 -10.21
N THR A 103 26.81 8.65 -9.90
CA THR A 103 26.12 7.87 -8.87
C THR A 103 25.08 6.94 -9.47
N ILE A 104 25.16 5.66 -9.13
CA ILE A 104 24.21 4.61 -9.53
C ILE A 104 23.35 4.26 -8.32
N TYR A 105 22.04 4.19 -8.53
CA TYR A 105 21.04 3.80 -7.54
C TYR A 105 20.37 2.53 -8.02
N ILE A 106 20.38 1.48 -7.19
CA ILE A 106 19.75 0.19 -7.49
C ILE A 106 18.79 -0.15 -6.37
N LEU A 107 17.52 -0.31 -6.71
CA LEU A 107 16.49 -0.87 -5.85
C LEU A 107 16.16 -2.27 -6.34
N ALA A 108 16.48 -3.29 -5.54
CA ALA A 108 16.34 -4.70 -5.93
C ALA A 108 15.51 -5.50 -4.92
N ARG A 109 14.69 -6.42 -5.44
CA ARG A 109 13.95 -7.46 -4.72
C ARG A 109 14.66 -8.79 -4.86
N ASN A 110 14.32 -9.72 -3.96
CA ASN A 110 14.65 -11.14 -4.10
C ASN A 110 16.13 -11.46 -4.35
N THR A 111 17.05 -10.60 -3.88
CA THR A 111 18.47 -10.89 -3.95
C THR A 111 18.81 -11.97 -2.93
N THR A 112 20.01 -12.57 -3.02
CA THR A 112 20.51 -13.51 -2.00
C THR A 112 20.61 -12.92 -0.60
N ARG A 113 20.60 -11.58 -0.49
CA ARG A 113 20.61 -10.82 0.77
C ARG A 113 19.26 -10.18 1.09
N GLY A 114 18.19 -10.64 0.43
CA GLY A 114 16.85 -10.06 0.53
C GLY A 114 16.67 -8.84 -0.37
N SER A 115 15.70 -8.00 -0.01
CA SER A 115 15.42 -6.77 -0.76
C SER A 115 16.33 -5.63 -0.30
N VAL A 116 16.97 -4.92 -1.23
CA VAL A 116 18.02 -3.95 -0.91
C VAL A 116 17.94 -2.70 -1.79
N LEU A 117 18.26 -1.55 -1.17
CA LEU A 117 18.66 -0.33 -1.85
C LEU A 117 20.19 -0.24 -1.80
N THR A 118 20.84 -0.06 -2.95
CA THR A 118 22.28 0.14 -3.07
C THR A 118 22.56 1.45 -3.79
N VAL A 119 23.55 2.20 -3.32
CA VAL A 119 24.07 3.39 -4.00
C VAL A 119 25.57 3.24 -4.16
N THR A 120 26.03 3.41 -5.39
CA THR A 120 27.42 3.21 -5.78
C THR A 120 27.94 4.44 -6.51
N GLN A 121 29.16 4.88 -6.19
CA GLN A 121 29.82 6.01 -6.82
C GLN A 121 30.91 5.55 -7.79
N MET A 122 31.00 6.25 -8.92
CA MET A 122 32.00 6.10 -9.97
C MET A 122 33.00 7.28 -9.94
N PRO A 123 34.19 7.13 -10.56
CA PRO A 123 34.79 5.88 -11.00
C PRO A 123 35.18 4.97 -9.80
N GLY A 124 35.36 3.67 -10.05
CA GLY A 124 35.82 2.71 -9.04
C GLY A 124 34.72 1.93 -8.30
N TYR A 125 33.45 2.12 -8.67
CA TYR A 125 32.30 1.34 -8.18
C TYR A 125 32.26 1.18 -6.65
N ARG A 126 32.53 2.27 -5.93
CA ARG A 126 32.52 2.27 -4.47
C ARG A 126 31.08 2.29 -3.97
N GLU A 127 30.65 1.25 -3.28
CA GLU A 127 29.39 1.25 -2.55
C GLU A 127 29.46 2.28 -1.41
N ILE A 128 28.58 3.28 -1.47
CA ILE A 128 28.47 4.34 -0.46
C ILE A 128 27.24 4.16 0.43
N LEU A 129 26.27 3.36 -0.01
CA LEU A 129 25.09 3.01 0.76
C LEU A 129 24.62 1.60 0.39
N ARG A 130 24.26 0.82 1.41
CA ARG A 130 23.45 -0.38 1.27
C ARG A 130 22.48 -0.48 2.42
N GLN A 131 21.20 -0.59 2.13
CA GLN A 131 20.14 -0.70 3.13
C GLN A 131 19.16 -1.78 2.75
N ALA A 132 18.72 -2.55 3.74
CA ALA A 132 17.61 -3.46 3.56
C ALA A 132 16.32 -2.66 3.33
N VAL A 133 15.50 -3.13 2.41
CA VAL A 133 14.11 -2.68 2.27
C VAL A 133 13.30 -3.39 3.34
N ILE A 134 12.69 -2.60 4.22
CA ILE A 134 11.88 -3.07 5.35
C ILE A 134 10.39 -3.16 5.03
N ARG A 135 9.94 -2.47 3.97
CA ARG A 135 8.55 -2.53 3.49
C ARG A 135 8.48 -2.29 1.99
N TRP A 136 7.62 -3.07 1.34
CA TRP A 136 7.21 -2.89 -0.05
C TRP A 136 5.71 -2.63 -0.10
N ASN A 137 5.28 -1.75 -1.00
CA ASN A 137 3.88 -1.58 -1.37
C ASN A 137 3.74 -1.37 -2.88
#